data_AF-A0A0C9TFF3-F1
#
_entry.id   AF-A0A0C9TFF3-F1
#
_cell.length_a   1.000
_cell.length_b   1.000
_cell.length_c   1.000
_cell.angle_alpha   90.00
_cell.angle_beta   90.00
_cell.angle_gamma   90.00
#
_symmetry.space_group_name_H-M   'P 1'
#
loop_
_entity.id
_entity.type
_entity.pdbx_description
1 polymer ?
#
loop_
_entity_poly.entity_id
_entity_poly.type
_entity_poly.pdbx_seq_one_letter_code
_entity_poly.pdbx_strand_id
1 'polypeptide(L)' 'RFPKLNGTNYAEWATNMKSTLQSKYLWLITDGREACPSQPLEIRPLTMMATEWKAEKKEYLDWQLQD' A
#
# COMPACT_ATOMS: atom_id res chain seq x y z
N ARG A 1 -19.65 -12.99 -4.96
CA ARG A 1 -19.56 -13.56 -3.59
C ARG A 1 -18.80 -14.87 -3.72
N PHE A 2 -17.63 -15.01 -3.09
CA PHE A 2 -16.82 -16.23 -3.21
C PHE A 2 -17.12 -17.21 -2.08
N PRO A 3 -16.98 -18.52 -2.31
CA PRO A 3 -17.05 -19.50 -1.23
C PRO A 3 -15.96 -19.20 -0.19
N LYS A 4 -16.28 -19.40 1.09
CA LYS A 4 -15.27 -19.32 2.17
C LYS A 4 -14.17 -20.36 1.92
N LEU A 5 -12.94 -20.02 2.29
CA LEU A 5 -11.82 -20.94 2.23
C LEU A 5 -12.10 -22.19 3.06
N ASN A 6 -11.80 -23.35 2.50
CA ASN A 6 -11.83 -24.66 3.14
C ASN A 6 -10.66 -25.51 2.62
N GLY A 7 -10.51 -26.74 3.14
CA GLY A 7 -9.38 -27.61 2.82
C GLY A 7 -9.31 -28.10 1.38
N THR A 8 -10.36 -27.93 0.57
CA THR A 8 -10.43 -28.47 -0.80
C THR A 8 -10.52 -27.40 -1.88
N ASN A 9 -10.84 -26.15 -1.53
CA ASN A 9 -11.08 -25.07 -2.49
C ASN A 9 -9.97 -24.01 -2.57
N TYR A 10 -8.80 -24.28 -1.99
CA TYR A 10 -7.71 -23.30 -1.93
C TYR A 10 -7.32 -22.73 -3.31
N ALA A 11 -7.19 -23.58 -4.34
CA ALA A 11 -6.78 -23.14 -5.67
C ALA A 11 -7.77 -22.15 -6.31
N GLU A 12 -9.07 -22.45 -6.21
CA GLU A 12 -10.13 -21.60 -6.72
C GLU A 12 -10.25 -20.32 -5.88
N TRP A 13 -10.18 -20.44 -4.55
CA TRP A 13 -10.22 -19.31 -3.62
C TRP A 13 -9.05 -18.34 -3.87
N ALA A 14 -7.83 -18.85 -4.03
CA ALA A 14 -6.63 -18.03 -4.27
C ALA A 14 -6.72 -17.28 -5.60
N THR A 15 -7.20 -17.93 -6.66
CA THR A 15 -7.42 -17.30 -7.97
C THR A 15 -8.42 -16.15 -7.88
N ASN A 16 -9.55 -16.40 -7.21
CA ASN A 16 -10.59 -15.41 -6.99
C ASN A 16 -10.12 -14.23 -6.13
N MET A 17 -9.34 -14.49 -5.08
CA MET A 17 -8.77 -13.44 -4.25
C MET A 17 -7.76 -12.60 -5.01
N LYS A 18 -6.86 -13.23 -5.77
CA LYS A 18 -5.91 -12.51 -6.62
C LYS A 18 -6.64 -11.58 -7.60
N SER A 19 -7.64 -12.09 -8.33
CA SER A 19 -8.42 -11.28 -9.27
C SER A 19 -9.15 -10.12 -8.57
N THR A 20 -9.75 -10.37 -7.40
CA THR A 20 -10.43 -9.34 -6.62
C THR A 20 -9.48 -8.25 -6.16
N LEU A 21 -8.32 -8.62 -5.62
CA LEU A 21 -7.29 -7.68 -5.16
C LEU A 21 -6.72 -6.87 -6.34
N GLN A 22 -6.49 -7.51 -7.49
CA GLN A 22 -6.04 -6.83 -8.71
C GLN A 22 -7.08 -5.80 -9.19
N SER A 23 -8.37 -6.16 -9.23
CA SER A 23 -9.44 -5.23 -9.64
C SER A 23 -9.58 -4.00 -8.72
N LYS A 24 -9.07 -4.11 -7.48
CA LYS A 24 -9.09 -3.05 -6.47
C LYS A 24 -7.73 -2.36 -6.31
N TYR A 25 -6.73 -2.70 -7.12
CA TYR A 25 -5.35 -2.22 -7.00
C TYR A 25 -4.67 -2.56 -5.65
N LEU A 26 -5.21 -3.52 -4.89
CA LEU A 26 -4.69 -3.95 -3.59
C LEU A 26 -3.68 -5.10 -3.70
N TRP A 27 -3.57 -5.73 -4.88
CA TRP A 27 -2.65 -6.86 -5.06
C TRP A 27 -1.19 -6.46 -4.85
N LEU A 28 -0.82 -5.23 -5.24
CA LEU A 28 0.54 -4.72 -5.08
C LEU A 28 0.95 -4.65 -3.60
N ILE A 29 0.00 -4.36 -2.72
CA ILE A 29 0.16 -4.35 -1.27
C ILE A 29 0.48 -5.78 -0.79
N THR A 30 -0.36 -6.74 -1.16
CA THR A 30 -0.21 -8.14 -0.73
C THR A 30 1.00 -8.85 -1.33
N ASP A 31 1.45 -8.44 -2.52
CA ASP A 31 2.62 -8.99 -3.20
C ASP A 31 3.92 -8.32 -2.73
N GLY A 32 3.84 -7.37 -1.79
CA GLY A 32 4.99 -6.64 -1.23
C GLY A 32 5.70 -5.74 -2.24
N ARG A 33 5.04 -5.41 -3.36
CA ARG A 33 5.59 -4.56 -4.42
C ARG A 33 5.16 -3.11 -4.31
N GLU A 34 4.21 -2.80 -3.42
CA GLU A 34 3.92 -1.42 -3.08
C GLU A 34 5.17 -0.79 -2.47
N ALA A 35 5.62 0.30 -3.08
CA ALA A 35 6.78 1.02 -2.58
C ALA A 35 6.40 1.67 -1.25
N CYS A 36 7.20 1.42 -0.21
CA CYS A 36 7.16 2.22 1.01
C CYS A 36 7.29 3.70 0.61
N PRO A 37 6.46 4.61 1.18
CA PRO A 37 6.65 6.03 0.94
C PRO A 37 8.10 6.38 1.26
N SER A 38 8.74 7.10 0.34
CA SER A 38 10.16 7.45 0.48
C SER A 38 10.33 8.29 1.74
N GLN A 39 11.36 8.00 2.54
CA GLN A 39 11.65 8.83 3.71
C GLN A 39 11.89 10.27 3.23
N PRO A 40 11.11 11.24 3.73
CA PRO A 40 11.27 12.64 3.34
C PRO A 40 12.63 13.14 3.80
N LEU A 41 13.24 14.00 2.99
CA LEU A 41 14.53 14.61 3.32
C LEU A 41 14.42 15.41 4.64
N GLU A 42 15.42 15.26 5.52
CA GLU A 42 15.47 15.99 6.80
C GLU A 42 15.48 17.51 6.58
N ILE A 43 16.09 17.94 5.48
CA ILE A 43 16.19 19.34 5.07
C ILE A 43 15.28 19.55 3.86
N ARG A 44 14.45 20.59 3.92
CA ARG A 44 13.58 20.97 2.81
C ARG A 44 14.41 21.30 1.56
N PRO A 45 14.15 20.67 0.40
CA PRO A 45 14.75 21.06 -0.87
C PRO A 45 14.44 22.52 -1.24
N LEU A 46 15.40 23.20 -1.86
CA LEU A 46 15.19 24.55 -2.43
C LEU A 46 14.15 24.55 -3.57
N THR A 47 13.96 23.40 -4.21
CA THR A 47 13.04 23.19 -5.33
C THR A 47 11.60 22.93 -4.90
N MET A 48 11.31 22.87 -3.60
CA MET A 48 10.02 22.44 -3.05
C MET A 48 9.47 23.48 -2.08
N MET A 49 8.15 23.70 -2.11
CA MET A 49 7.51 24.65 -1.21
C MET A 49 7.50 24.14 0.23
N ALA A 50 7.51 25.07 1.19
CA ALA A 50 7.46 24.74 2.62
C ALA A 50 6.20 23.94 3.01
N THR A 51 5.08 24.20 2.33
CA THR A 51 3.79 23.53 2.54
C THR A 51 3.80 22.10 1.99
N GLU A 52 4.36 21.90 0.80
CA GLU A 52 4.47 20.59 0.17
C GLU A 52 5.38 19.67 0.98
N TRP A 53 6.56 20.16 1.40
CA TRP A 53 7.49 19.37 2.23
C TRP A 53 6.90 19.01 3.59
N LYS A 54 6.13 19.92 4.20
CA LYS A 54 5.41 19.63 5.46
C LYS A 54 4.31 18.58 5.26
N ALA A 55 3.59 18.62 4.14
CA ALA A 55 2.55 17.65 3.81
C ALA A 55 3.17 16.26 3.60
N GLU A 56 4.22 16.15 2.78
CA GLU A 56 4.92 14.88 2.53
C GLU A 56 5.52 14.30 3.83
N LYS A 57 6.12 15.15 4.68
CA LYS A 57 6.62 14.72 5.98
C LYS A 57 5.52 14.24 6.92
N LYS A 58 4.35 14.88 6.89
CA LYS A 58 3.20 14.48 7.69
C LYS A 58 2.63 13.15 7.19
N GLU A 59 2.46 12.97 5.88
CA GLU A 59 1.97 11.73 5.28
C GLU A 59 2.88 10.54 5.60
N TYR A 60 4.21 10.74 5.53
CA TYR A 60 5.18 9.71 5.91
C TYR A 60 5.09 9.33 7.39
N LEU A 61 4.99 10.31 8.30
CA LEU A 61 4.85 10.05 9.73
C LEU A 61 3.51 9.39 10.08
N ASP A 62 2.42 9.83 9.45
CA ASP A 62 1.10 9.24 9.64
C ASP A 62 1.09 7.77 9.14
N TRP A 63 1.80 7.46 8.05
CA TRP A 63 2.01 6.08 7.58
C TRP A 63 2.82 5.23 8.57
N GLN A 64 3.91 5.76 9.13
CA GLN A 64 4.71 5.05 10.15
C GLN A 64 3.94 4.72 11.44
N LEU A 65 2.93 5.52 11.78
CA LEU A 65 2.11 5.35 12.98
C LEU A 65 0.91 4.40 12.77
N GLN A 66 0.68 3.92 11.54
CA GLN A 66 -0.40 2.99 11.22
C GLN A 66 0.00 1.50 11.37
N ASP A 67 1.28 1.21 11.60
CA ASP A 67 1.80 -0.11 12.03
C ASP A 67 1.80 -0.24 13.57
#